data_AF-A0A7W9SXT0-F1
#
_entry.id   AF-A0A7W9SXT0-F1
#
_cell.length_a   1.000
_cell.length_b   1.000
_cell.length_c   1.000
_cell.angle_alpha   90.00
_cell.angle_beta   90.00
_cell.angle_gamma   90.00
#
_symmetry.space_group_name_H-M   'P 1'
#
loop_
_entity.id
_entity.type
_entity.pdbx_description
1 polymer ?
#
loop_
_entity_poly.entity_id
_entity_poly.type
_entity_poly.pdbx_seq_one_letter_code
_entity_poly.pdbx_strand_id
1 'polypeptide(L)'
;MNKPNDTNRPRYADIIQKARESEVAEQEPEVGEVASLPDSQNTRLQNEAPGKVVEEMVNLSIRVPKRLRMHWVAEAKRNDTSLTAVITEALNARFGISRNLV
;
A
#
# COMPACT_ATOMS: atom_id res chain seq x y z
N MET A 1 46.59 -0.86 -24.04
CA MET A 1 45.44 -1.72 -24.43
C MET A 1 44.14 -1.07 -23.94
N ASN A 2 43.30 -0.56 -24.84
CA ASN A 2 41.96 -0.06 -24.52
C ASN A 2 40.96 -1.22 -24.57
N LYS A 3 40.14 -1.40 -23.53
CA LYS A 3 39.06 -2.40 -23.50
C LYS A 3 37.86 -1.88 -24.32
N PRO A 4 37.22 -2.69 -25.18
CA PRO A 4 35.98 -2.29 -25.84
C PRO A 4 34.84 -2.25 -24.83
N ASN A 5 34.15 -1.11 -24.78
CA ASN A 5 32.99 -0.88 -23.94
C ASN A 5 31.77 -1.52 -24.61
N ASP A 6 31.33 -2.67 -24.11
CA ASP A 6 30.14 -3.38 -24.60
C ASP A 6 28.88 -2.73 -24.01
N THR A 7 28.44 -1.64 -24.64
CA THR A 7 27.18 -0.95 -24.33
C THR A 7 26.20 -1.14 -25.47
N ASN A 8 25.86 -2.39 -25.79
CA ASN A 8 24.77 -2.69 -26.73
C ASN A 8 23.74 -3.64 -26.09
N ARG A 9 23.18 -3.21 -24.96
CA ARG A 9 21.90 -3.73 -24.46
C ARG A 9 20.88 -2.60 -24.51
N PRO A 10 19.75 -2.77 -25.21
CA PRO A 10 18.72 -1.74 -25.24
C PRO A 10 18.28 -1.44 -23.81
N ARG A 11 18.25 -0.16 -23.46
CA ARG A 11 17.84 0.26 -22.12
C ARG A 11 16.34 -0.03 -22.01
N TYR A 12 15.88 -0.37 -20.82
CA TYR A 12 14.46 -0.64 -20.55
C TYR A 12 13.55 0.52 -21.01
N ALA A 13 14.07 1.74 -20.99
CA ALA A 13 13.41 2.93 -21.53
C ALA A 13 13.09 2.83 -23.05
N ASP A 14 13.99 2.24 -23.84
CA ASP A 14 13.82 2.09 -25.29
C ASP A 14 12.72 1.08 -25.63
N ILE A 15 12.55 0.07 -24.76
CA ILE A 15 11.48 -0.93 -24.87
C ILE A 15 10.12 -0.27 -24.62
N ILE A 16 10.04 0.59 -23.61
CA ILE A 16 8.81 1.33 -23.28
C ILE A 16 8.43 2.33 -24.38
N GLN A 17 9.41 3.03 -24.96
CA GLN A 17 9.15 3.98 -26.05
C GLN A 17 8.63 3.27 -27.31
N LYS A 18 9.22 2.14 -27.69
CA LYS A 18 8.73 1.34 -28.84
C LYS A 18 7.33 0.80 -28.63
N ALA A 19 6.97 0.41 -27.40
CA ALA A 19 5.62 -0.02 -27.08
C ALA A 19 4.62 1.13 -27.28
N ARG A 20 4.95 2.34 -26.80
CA ARG A 20 4.13 3.54 -26.98
C ARG A 20 3.97 3.98 -28.43
N GLU A 21 5.02 3.87 -29.24
CA GLU A 21 4.98 4.20 -30.68
C GLU A 21 4.10 3.22 -31.47
N SER A 22 3.97 1.98 -30.99
CA SER A 22 3.16 0.94 -31.63
C SER A 22 1.66 1.04 -31.29
N GLU A 23 1.28 1.88 -30.32
CA GLU A 23 -0.10 2.02 -29.81
C GLU A 23 -0.93 3.13 -30.49
N VAL A 24 -0.37 3.91 -31.43
CA VAL A 24 -1.05 5.10 -32.01
C VAL A 24 -1.98 4.77 -33.19
N ALA A 25 -2.17 3.50 -33.56
CA ALA A 25 -2.95 3.15 -34.77
C ALA A 25 -4.43 2.80 -34.56
N GLU A 26 -4.91 2.38 -33.39
CA GLU A 26 -6.32 1.97 -33.24
C GLU A 26 -6.91 2.33 -31.86
N GLN A 27 -8.20 2.68 -31.87
CA GLN A 27 -8.96 3.45 -30.88
C GLN A 27 -9.30 2.69 -29.56
N GLU A 28 -9.49 3.49 -28.49
CA GLU A 28 -9.90 3.26 -27.08
C GLU A 28 -11.17 2.40 -26.80
N PRO A 29 -11.59 2.06 -25.54
CA PRO A 29 -11.09 2.43 -24.19
C PRO A 29 -11.01 1.29 -23.12
N GLU A 30 -10.63 1.67 -21.89
CA GLU A 30 -10.56 0.93 -20.59
C GLU A 30 -9.28 0.10 -20.36
N VAL A 31 -8.53 0.21 -19.26
CA VAL A 31 -8.82 0.55 -17.85
C VAL A 31 -7.53 1.14 -17.25
N GLY A 32 -7.62 2.22 -16.47
CA GLY A 32 -6.45 2.84 -15.86
C GLY A 32 -5.88 2.04 -14.69
N GLU A 33 -4.74 1.38 -14.87
CA GLU A 33 -3.87 0.91 -13.78
C GLU A 33 -2.68 1.87 -13.61
N VAL A 34 -2.81 2.82 -12.68
CA VAL A 34 -1.70 3.64 -12.21
C VAL A 34 -0.93 2.88 -11.13
N ALA A 35 0.20 2.30 -11.53
CA ALA A 35 1.16 1.67 -10.64
C ALA A 35 1.87 2.71 -9.75
N SER A 36 1.48 2.74 -8.47
CA SER A 36 2.29 2.93 -7.26
C SER A 36 3.47 3.93 -7.32
N LEU A 37 3.17 5.18 -6.94
CA LEU A 37 4.14 6.09 -6.32
C LEU A 37 4.30 5.73 -4.83
N PRO A 38 5.47 5.97 -4.20
CA PRO A 38 5.58 5.90 -2.74
C PRO A 38 4.94 7.15 -2.13
N ASP A 39 3.63 7.11 -1.90
CA ASP A 39 2.88 8.17 -1.23
C ASP A 39 3.20 8.17 0.27
N SER A 40 4.26 8.90 0.60
CA SER A 40 4.50 9.40 1.95
C SER A 40 3.99 10.84 2.03
N GLN A 41 2.69 11.08 1.79
CA GLN A 41 2.03 12.35 2.06
C GLN A 41 0.57 12.14 2.53
N ASN A 42 0.39 12.25 3.85
CA ASN A 42 -0.80 12.76 4.55
C ASN A 42 -2.15 12.65 3.81
N THR A 43 -2.83 11.51 3.90
CA THR A 43 -4.24 11.39 3.50
C THR A 43 -5.14 12.08 4.54
N ARG A 44 -5.16 13.42 4.53
CA ARG A 44 -6.22 14.21 5.16
C ARG A 44 -7.23 14.59 4.06
N LEU A 45 -8.07 13.64 3.69
CA LEU A 45 -9.32 13.91 2.99
C LEU A 45 -10.41 13.06 3.65
N GLN A 46 -10.99 13.57 4.74
CA GLN A 46 -12.31 13.16 5.18
C GLN A 46 -13.15 14.41 5.34
N ASN A 47 -14.09 14.56 4.39
CA ASN A 47 -15.29 15.35 4.56
C ASN A 47 -16.09 14.69 5.69
N GLU A 48 -15.95 15.19 6.91
CA GLU A 48 -16.73 14.71 8.05
C GLU A 48 -17.84 15.70 8.36
N ALA A 49 -19.07 15.18 8.44
CA ALA A 49 -20.24 15.95 8.83
C ALA A 49 -19.98 16.65 10.19
N PRO A 50 -20.47 17.90 10.38
CA PRO A 50 -20.18 18.66 11.58
C PRO A 50 -20.87 17.99 12.78
N GLY A 51 -20.09 17.29 13.62
CA GLY A 51 -20.58 16.72 14.89
C GLY A 51 -19.93 15.41 15.35
N LYS A 52 -19.14 14.72 14.52
CA LYS A 52 -18.39 13.54 14.97
C LYS A 52 -17.06 13.96 15.57
N VAL A 53 -16.89 13.80 16.88
CA VAL A 53 -15.57 13.92 17.52
C VAL A 53 -14.74 12.74 17.01
N VAL A 54 -13.86 12.98 16.04
CA VAL A 54 -12.89 11.99 15.62
C VAL A 54 -11.70 12.10 16.56
N GLU A 55 -11.53 11.06 17.37
CA GLU A 55 -10.36 10.92 18.22
C GLU A 55 -9.10 10.91 17.37
N GLU A 56 -8.06 11.57 17.87
CA GLU A 56 -6.76 11.59 17.24
C GLU A 56 -6.15 10.17 17.26
N MET A 57 -5.97 9.58 16.09
CA MET A 57 -5.35 8.26 15.94
C MET A 57 -3.84 8.38 15.79
N VAL A 58 -3.10 7.54 16.53
CA VAL A 58 -1.63 7.47 16.45
C VAL A 58 -1.16 6.11 15.94
N ASN A 59 -0.02 6.08 15.24
CA ASN A 59 0.56 4.84 14.71
C ASN A 59 1.31 4.07 15.79
N LEU A 60 0.92 2.82 16.03
CA LEU A 60 1.67 1.87 16.85
C LEU A 60 2.52 0.94 15.97
N SER A 61 3.84 0.90 16.22
CA SER A 61 4.76 0.03 15.49
C SER A 61 5.40 -1.00 16.41
N ILE A 62 5.43 -2.26 15.98
CA ILE A 62 6.09 -3.37 16.70
C ILE A 62 7.01 -4.14 15.77
N ARG A 63 8.09 -4.71 16.33
CA ARG A 63 8.98 -5.61 15.60
C ARG A 63 8.54 -7.05 15.80
N VAL A 64 8.31 -7.76 14.70
CA VAL A 64 7.96 -9.18 14.70
C VAL A 64 8.77 -9.93 13.65
N PRO A 65 9.06 -11.23 13.84
CA PRO A 65 9.62 -12.07 12.79
C PRO A 65 8.77 -12.04 11.52
N LYS A 66 9.44 -11.94 10.35
CA LYS A 66 8.78 -11.88 9.03
C LYS A 66 7.78 -13.02 8.83
N ARG A 67 8.15 -14.25 9.25
CA ARG A 67 7.29 -15.44 9.14
C ARG A 67 5.96 -15.27 9.87
N LEU A 68 5.95 -14.65 11.05
CA LEU A 68 4.74 -14.46 11.85
C LEU A 68 3.85 -13.41 11.20
N ARG A 69 4.43 -12.28 10.76
CA ARG A 69 3.67 -11.27 10.01
C ARG A 69 2.97 -11.88 8.80
N MET A 70 3.68 -12.68 8.00
CA MET A 70 3.09 -13.31 6.82
C MET A 70 1.96 -14.28 7.19
N HIS A 71 2.16 -15.09 8.23
CA HIS A 71 1.14 -16.01 8.70
C HIS A 71 -0.13 -15.26 9.15
N TRP A 72 0.00 -14.20 9.95
CA TRP A 72 -1.15 -13.43 10.42
C TRP A 72 -1.88 -12.70 9.30
N VAL A 73 -1.16 -12.18 8.29
CA VAL A 73 -1.81 -11.59 7.11
C VAL A 73 -2.62 -12.63 6.35
N ALA A 74 -2.09 -13.84 6.18
CA ALA A 74 -2.80 -14.93 5.51
C ALA A 74 -4.05 -15.34 6.29
N GLU A 75 -3.95 -15.47 7.61
CA GLU A 75 -5.10 -15.80 8.48
C GLU A 75 -6.16 -14.70 8.49
N ALA A 76 -5.78 -13.43 8.58
CA ALA A 76 -6.74 -12.32 8.51
C ALA A 76 -7.53 -12.34 7.20
N LYS A 77 -6.84 -12.55 6.07
CA LYS A 77 -7.49 -12.66 4.74
C LYS A 77 -8.43 -13.86 4.63
N ARG A 78 -8.11 -14.99 5.27
CA ARG A 78 -9.00 -16.18 5.30
C ARG A 78 -10.31 -15.94 6.05
N ASN A 79 -10.29 -15.01 7.00
CA ASN A 79 -11.43 -14.65 7.83
C ASN A 79 -12.09 -13.34 7.38
N ASP A 80 -11.85 -12.91 6.12
CA ASP A 80 -12.37 -11.68 5.54
C ASP A 80 -12.17 -10.43 6.41
N THR A 81 -11.06 -10.39 7.16
CA THR A 81 -10.72 -9.30 8.08
C THR A 81 -9.36 -8.69 7.75
N SER A 82 -9.06 -7.56 8.39
CA SER A 82 -7.77 -6.91 8.26
C SER A 82 -6.85 -7.27 9.43
N LEU A 83 -5.54 -7.31 9.18
CA LEU A 83 -4.55 -7.51 10.24
C LEU A 83 -4.69 -6.46 11.34
N THR A 84 -5.03 -5.21 10.97
CA THR A 84 -5.30 -4.13 11.92
C THR A 84 -6.46 -4.47 12.83
N ALA A 85 -7.60 -4.92 12.29
CA ALA A 85 -8.76 -5.30 13.09
C ALA A 85 -8.44 -6.44 14.06
N VAL A 86 -7.73 -7.47 13.59
CA VAL A 86 -7.28 -8.61 14.44
C VAL A 86 -6.40 -8.12 15.59
N ILE A 87 -5.44 -7.24 15.31
CA ILE A 87 -4.54 -6.70 16.34
C ILE A 87 -5.32 -5.82 17.32
N THR A 88 -6.20 -4.95 16.84
CA THR A 88 -7.06 -4.10 17.68
C THR A 88 -7.94 -4.95 18.59
N GLU A 89 -8.58 -5.99 18.06
CA GLU A 89 -9.39 -6.93 18.83
C GLU A 89 -8.55 -7.64 19.91
N ALA A 90 -7.37 -8.16 19.55
CA ALA A 90 -6.49 -8.82 20.49
C ALA A 90 -6.01 -7.87 21.61
N LEU A 91 -5.71 -6.62 21.28
CA LEU A 91 -5.34 -5.60 22.27
C LEU A 91 -6.52 -5.25 23.18
N ASN A 92 -7.71 -5.06 22.63
CA ASN A 92 -8.93 -4.78 23.41
C ASN A 92 -9.31 -5.95 24.32
N ALA A 93 -9.14 -7.19 23.86
CA ALA A 93 -9.37 -8.38 24.67
C ALA A 93 -8.40 -8.49 25.84
N ARG A 94 -7.16 -7.99 25.69
CA ARG A 94 -6.11 -8.04 26.71
C ARG A 94 -6.15 -6.88 27.70
N PHE A 95 -6.38 -5.66 27.21
CA PHE A 95 -6.28 -4.43 27.99
C PHE A 95 -7.64 -3.79 28.29
N GLY A 96 -8.72 -4.32 27.71
CA GLY A 96 -10.04 -3.71 27.73
C GLY A 96 -10.17 -2.56 26.73
N ILE A 97 -11.38 -2.05 26.61
CA ILE A 97 -11.65 -0.78 25.92
C ILE A 97 -11.55 0.31 26.99
N SER A 98 -10.60 1.23 26.86
CA SER A 98 -10.42 2.34 27.81
C SER A 98 -11.73 3.11 27.99
N ARG A 99 -12.38 2.90 29.14
CA ARG A 99 -13.72 3.41 29.45
C ARG A 99 -13.69 4.84 30.01
N ASN A 100 -12.82 5.69 29.49
CA ASN A 100 -12.68 7.10 29.93
C ASN A 100 -12.80 8.06 28.74
N LEU A 101 -13.92 7.98 28.03
CA LEU A 101 -14.50 9.09 27.30
C LEU A 101 -15.94 9.28 27.78
N VAL A 102 -16.09 9.96 28.92
CA VAL A 102 -17.25 10.76 29.29
C VAL A 102 -16.72 12.03 29.96
#